data_AF-A0A6B1IJY6-F1
#
_entry.id   AF-A0A6B1IJY6-F1
#
_cell.length_a   1.000
_cell.length_b   1.000
_cell.length_c   1.000
_cell.angle_alpha   90.00
_cell.angle_beta   90.00
_cell.angle_gamma   90.00
#
_symmetry.space_group_name_H-M   'P 1'
#
loop_
_entity.id
_entity.type
_entity.pdbx_description
1 polymer ?
#
loop_
_entity_poly.entity_id
_entity_poly.type
_entity_poly.pdbx_seq_one_letter_code
_entity_poly.pdbx_strand_id
1 'polypeptide(L)'
;VTAGRGFAFVSHTGEVYPSGFLPESAGDVRERSVVDVYRNSDLFESLRDPDGFSGKCGACEFRHVCGGSRSRAYAATGDPTGSDPLCPYVPEGYDGPLPERQRGGDGGDSPEPAD
;
A
#
# COMPACT_ATOMS: atom_id res chain seq x y z
N VAL A 1 0.01 -2.69 -12.12
CA VAL A 1 0.08 -3.80 -11.14
C VAL A 1 0.53 -3.18 -9.83
N THR A 2 -0.20 -3.44 -8.74
CA THR A 2 0.08 -2.91 -7.37
C THR A 2 -0.20 -4.01 -6.34
N ALA A 3 0.22 -3.83 -5.08
CA ALA A 3 -0.07 -4.79 -4.02
C ALA A 3 -1.59 -5.09 -3.96
N GLY A 4 -1.95 -6.37 -3.98
CA GLY A 4 -3.35 -6.80 -4.01
C GLY A 4 -4.05 -6.70 -5.38
N ARG A 5 -3.41 -6.14 -6.41
CA ARG A 5 -3.95 -5.97 -7.77
C ARG A 5 -2.98 -6.46 -8.84
N GLY A 6 -3.19 -7.72 -9.23
CA GLY A 6 -2.48 -8.41 -10.31
C GLY A 6 -1.57 -9.54 -9.82
N PHE A 7 -1.26 -9.58 -8.52
CA PHE A 7 -0.46 -10.62 -7.90
C PHE A 7 -0.79 -10.79 -6.41
N ALA A 8 -0.36 -11.91 -5.85
CA ALA A 8 -0.33 -12.23 -4.44
C ALA A 8 0.92 -13.06 -4.14
N PHE A 9 1.35 -13.08 -2.89
CA PHE A 9 2.45 -13.91 -2.40
C PHE A 9 1.90 -14.93 -1.41
N VAL A 10 2.44 -16.16 -1.44
CA VAL A 10 2.14 -17.19 -0.43
C VAL A 10 3.45 -17.55 0.24
N SER A 11 3.51 -17.44 1.57
CA SER A 11 4.70 -17.78 2.34
C SER A 11 4.96 -19.29 2.35
N HIS A 12 6.13 -19.68 2.87
CA HIS A 12 6.45 -21.10 3.05
C HIS A 12 5.56 -21.79 4.10
N THR A 13 4.87 -21.04 4.97
CA THR A 13 3.93 -21.58 5.98
C THR A 13 2.50 -21.69 5.47
N GLY A 14 2.14 -20.94 4.42
CA GLY A 14 0.81 -20.95 3.82
C GLY A 14 0.09 -19.59 3.85
N GLU A 15 0.63 -18.60 4.57
CA GLU A 15 0.04 -17.27 4.67
C GLU A 15 0.07 -16.51 3.34
N VAL A 16 -1.04 -15.82 3.03
CA VAL A 16 -1.25 -15.09 1.78
C VAL A 16 -1.08 -13.60 2.03
N TYR A 17 -0.23 -12.94 1.25
CA TYR A 17 0.05 -11.51 1.34
C TYR A 17 -0.25 -10.80 0.02
N PRO A 18 -0.69 -9.53 0.04
CA PRO A 18 -0.89 -8.75 -1.19
C PRO A 18 0.41 -8.39 -1.91
N SER A 19 1.54 -8.43 -1.21
CA SER A 19 2.89 -8.17 -1.73
C SER A 19 3.93 -8.79 -0.79
N GLY A 20 5.08 -9.22 -1.32
CA GLY A 20 6.22 -9.64 -0.50
C GLY A 20 6.84 -8.52 0.36
N PHE A 21 6.44 -7.26 0.11
CA PHE A 21 6.87 -6.09 0.89
C PHE A 21 5.74 -5.50 1.77
N LEU A 22 4.54 -6.08 1.77
CA LEU A 22 3.44 -5.67 2.65
C LEU A 22 3.22 -6.78 3.68
N PRO A 23 3.75 -6.66 4.91
CA PRO A 23 3.70 -7.72 5.93
C PRO A 23 2.34 -7.77 6.64
N GLU A 24 1.26 -7.79 5.86
CA GLU A 24 -0.11 -7.90 6.36
C GLU A 24 -0.79 -9.10 5.69
N SER A 25 -1.05 -10.13 6.50
CA SER A 25 -1.60 -11.40 6.03
C SER A 25 -3.11 -11.29 5.79
N ALA A 26 -3.58 -11.86 4.69
CA ALA A 26 -4.99 -11.94 4.32
C ALA A 26 -5.63 -13.31 4.64
N GLY A 27 -4.89 -14.21 5.29
CA GLY A 27 -5.31 -15.57 5.62
C GLY A 27 -4.32 -16.63 5.16
N ASP A 28 -4.69 -17.91 5.28
CA ASP A 28 -3.82 -19.05 4.98
C ASP A 28 -4.45 -19.99 3.92
N VAL A 29 -3.65 -20.43 2.94
CA VAL A 29 -4.09 -21.33 1.86
C VAL A 29 -4.49 -22.74 2.33
N ARG A 30 -4.09 -23.13 3.54
CA ARG A 30 -4.47 -24.40 4.19
C ARG A 30 -5.90 -24.37 4.71
N GLU A 31 -6.45 -23.17 4.92
CA GLU A 31 -7.79 -22.93 5.46
C GLU A 31 -8.78 -22.46 4.40
N ARG A 32 -8.34 -21.58 3.49
CA ARG A 32 -9.15 -20.99 2.42
C ARG A 32 -8.44 -21.11 1.08
N SER A 33 -9.19 -21.25 -0.01
CA SER A 33 -8.57 -21.28 -1.34
C SER A 33 -7.87 -19.95 -1.65
N VAL A 34 -6.69 -20.01 -2.28
CA VAL A 34 -5.95 -18.79 -2.68
C VAL A 34 -6.77 -17.87 -3.58
N VAL A 35 -7.66 -18.44 -4.41
CA VAL A 35 -8.55 -17.67 -5.29
C VAL A 35 -9.57 -16.88 -4.47
N ASP A 36 -10.14 -17.50 -3.44
CA ASP A 36 -11.09 -16.87 -2.53
C ASP A 36 -10.43 -15.77 -1.69
N VAL A 37 -9.27 -16.05 -1.08
CA VAL A 37 -8.50 -15.03 -0.34
C VAL A 37 -8.15 -13.86 -1.26
N TYR A 38 -7.64 -14.13 -2.46
CA TYR A 38 -7.29 -13.07 -3.39
C TYR A 38 -8.51 -12.23 -3.80
N ARG A 39 -9.66 -12.84 -4.08
CA ARG A 39 -10.84 -12.12 -4.61
C ARG A 39 -11.67 -11.43 -3.54
N ASN A 40 -11.82 -12.05 -2.36
CA ASN A 40 -12.89 -11.74 -1.42
C ASN A 40 -12.39 -11.50 0.03
N SER A 41 -11.09 -11.37 0.27
CA SER A 41 -10.62 -10.92 1.59
C SER A 41 -10.66 -9.40 1.67
N ASP A 42 -11.08 -8.88 2.83
CA ASP A 42 -11.22 -7.44 3.08
C ASP A 42 -9.95 -6.66 2.74
N LEU A 43 -8.77 -7.21 3.07
CA LEU A 43 -7.48 -6.60 2.74
C LEU A 43 -7.27 -6.50 1.22
N PHE A 44 -7.50 -7.58 0.47
CA PHE A 44 -7.31 -7.53 -0.97
C PHE A 44 -8.36 -6.67 -1.68
N GLU A 45 -9.61 -6.65 -1.20
CA GLU A 45 -10.68 -5.81 -1.75
C GLU A 45 -10.38 -4.33 -1.51
N SER A 46 -10.02 -3.92 -0.29
CA SER A 46 -9.64 -2.54 0.02
C SER A 46 -8.45 -2.05 -0.83
N LEU A 47 -7.44 -2.88 -1.07
CA LEU A 47 -6.29 -2.52 -1.91
C LEU A 47 -6.64 -2.42 -3.41
N ARG A 48 -7.77 -2.99 -3.83
CA ARG A 48 -8.31 -2.87 -5.18
C ARG A 48 -9.38 -1.80 -5.33
N ASP A 49 -9.67 -1.07 -4.27
CA ASP A 49 -10.57 0.08 -4.26
C ASP A 49 -9.80 1.40 -4.04
N PRO A 50 -9.26 2.03 -5.12
CA PRO A 50 -8.55 3.29 -5.01
C PRO A 50 -9.41 4.46 -4.52
N ASP A 51 -10.75 4.35 -4.60
CA ASP A 51 -11.66 5.38 -4.11
C ASP A 51 -11.71 5.39 -2.57
N GLY A 52 -11.39 4.25 -1.93
CA GLY A 52 -11.27 4.11 -0.49
C GLY A 52 -9.91 4.52 0.10
N PHE A 53 -8.93 4.93 -0.72
CA PHE A 53 -7.63 5.35 -0.22
C PHE A 53 -7.70 6.68 0.54
N SER A 54 -6.86 6.83 1.56
CA SER A 54 -6.83 8.04 2.37
C SER A 54 -5.80 9.06 1.86
N GLY A 55 -6.02 10.32 2.22
CA GLY A 55 -5.13 11.43 1.90
C GLY A 55 -5.02 11.70 0.39
N LYS A 56 -3.86 12.21 -0.03
CA LYS A 56 -3.65 12.62 -1.43
C LYS A 56 -3.80 11.47 -2.43
N CYS A 57 -3.52 10.22 -2.04
CA CYS A 57 -3.70 9.08 -2.93
C CYS A 57 -5.18 8.83 -3.25
N GLY A 58 -6.08 9.07 -2.29
CA GLY A 58 -7.54 9.01 -2.51
C GLY A 58 -8.06 10.16 -3.37
N ALA A 59 -7.47 11.35 -3.24
CA ALA A 59 -7.89 12.53 -4.03
C ALA A 59 -7.26 12.60 -5.44
N CYS A 60 -6.27 11.77 -5.74
CA CYS A 60 -5.45 11.87 -6.95
C CYS A 60 -6.19 11.40 -8.21
N GLU A 61 -6.16 12.18 -9.28
CA GLU A 61 -6.72 11.80 -10.59
C GLU A 61 -6.05 10.56 -11.21
N PHE A 62 -4.84 10.20 -10.77
CA PHE A 62 -4.13 9.00 -11.22
C PHE A 62 -4.39 7.75 -10.36
N ARG A 63 -5.25 7.80 -9.33
CA ARG A 63 -5.44 6.71 -8.34
C ARG A 63 -5.78 5.35 -8.95
N HIS A 64 -6.52 5.31 -10.06
CA HIS A 64 -6.88 4.03 -10.72
C HIS A 64 -5.78 3.43 -11.59
N VAL A 65 -4.73 4.19 -11.92
CA VAL A 65 -3.62 3.74 -12.76
C VAL A 65 -2.34 3.55 -11.94
N CYS A 66 -2.05 4.48 -11.03
CA CYS A 66 -0.87 4.47 -10.16
C CYS A 66 -1.14 3.81 -8.81
N GLY A 67 -2.09 4.36 -8.04
CA GLY A 67 -2.44 3.88 -6.70
C GLY A 67 -1.35 4.03 -5.61
N GLY A 68 -0.10 4.33 -5.97
CA GLY A 68 1.03 4.45 -5.02
C GLY A 68 1.48 3.12 -4.41
N SER A 69 2.62 3.12 -3.70
CA SER A 69 3.09 1.94 -2.98
C SER A 69 2.31 1.74 -1.68
N ARG A 70 1.51 0.66 -1.64
CA ARG A 70 0.74 0.27 -0.44
C ARG A 70 1.67 -0.22 0.68
N SER A 71 2.76 -0.89 0.32
CA SER A 71 3.82 -1.30 1.25
C SER A 71 4.49 -0.10 1.95
N ARG A 72 4.74 1.00 1.23
CA ARG A 72 5.31 2.22 1.84
C ARG A 72 4.32 2.98 2.69
N ALA A 73 3.04 3.02 2.27
CA ALA A 73 1.97 3.57 3.10
C ALA A 73 1.92 2.82 4.44
N TYR A 74 1.82 1.49 4.40
CA TYR A 74 1.83 0.64 5.59
C TYR A 74 3.07 0.85 6.46
N ALA A 75 4.27 0.86 5.87
CA ALA A 75 5.51 1.04 6.62
C ALA A 75 5.59 2.41 7.34
N ALA A 76 4.91 3.44 6.82
CA ALA A 76 4.91 4.77 7.43
C ALA A 76 3.78 4.99 8.43
N THR A 77 2.62 4.36 8.23
CA THR A 77 1.39 4.67 9.00
C THR A 77 0.75 3.49 9.70
N GLY A 78 1.16 2.25 9.37
CA GLY A 78 0.44 1.03 9.75
C GLY A 78 -0.86 0.80 8.95
N ASP A 79 -1.17 1.64 7.97
CA ASP A 79 -2.39 1.57 7.14
C ASP A 79 -1.99 1.44 5.66
N PRO A 80 -2.29 0.31 4.99
CA PRO A 80 -1.89 0.08 3.61
C PRO A 80 -2.75 0.88 2.60
N THR A 81 -3.90 1.41 3.03
CA THR A 81 -4.76 2.30 2.23
C THR A 81 -4.33 3.76 2.29
N GLY A 82 -3.30 4.05 3.10
CA GLY A 82 -2.66 5.35 3.24
C GLY A 82 -2.03 5.91 1.96
N SER A 83 -1.60 7.17 2.07
CA SER A 83 -0.83 7.83 1.02
C SER A 83 0.61 7.33 0.98
N ASP A 84 1.16 7.09 -0.22
CA ASP A 84 2.58 6.76 -0.38
C ASP A 84 3.44 7.97 0.00
N PRO A 85 4.26 7.87 1.06
CA PRO A 85 5.04 9.00 1.58
C PRO A 85 6.15 9.48 0.64
N LEU A 86 6.52 8.68 -0.37
CA LEU A 86 7.58 9.01 -1.32
C LEU A 86 7.07 9.46 -2.69
N CYS A 87 5.76 9.43 -2.93
CA CYS A 87 5.20 9.94 -4.18
C CYS A 87 5.37 11.47 -4.21
N PRO A 88 6.14 12.11 -5.09
CA PRO A 88 6.34 13.57 -5.04
C PRO A 88 5.09 14.35 -5.49
N TYR A 89 4.16 13.69 -6.18
CA TYR A 89 3.00 14.34 -6.76
C TYR A 89 1.97 14.74 -5.71
N VAL A 90 1.46 15.97 -5.82
CA VAL A 90 0.32 16.47 -5.04
C VAL A 90 -0.78 16.81 -6.03
N PRO A 91 -1.97 16.18 -5.95
CA PRO A 91 -3.08 16.48 -6.84
C PRO A 91 -3.49 17.95 -6.77
N GLU A 92 -3.90 18.52 -7.90
CA GLU A 92 -4.39 19.89 -7.95
C GLU A 92 -5.61 20.05 -7.04
N GLY A 93 -5.59 21.10 -6.19
CA GLY A 93 -6.68 21.35 -5.23
C GLY A 93 -6.68 20.47 -3.98
N TYR A 94 -5.69 19.58 -3.79
CA TYR A 94 -5.53 18.86 -2.53
C TYR A 94 -4.99 19.78 -1.43
N ASP A 95 -5.78 20.00 -0.39
CA ASP A 95 -5.47 20.86 0.78
C ASP A 95 -5.27 20.08 2.08
N GLY A 96 -5.32 18.74 2.01
CA GLY A 96 -5.13 17.86 3.15
C GLY A 96 -3.68 17.69 3.61
N PRO A 97 -3.46 16.97 4.73
CA PRO A 97 -2.12 16.75 5.26
C PRO A 97 -1.26 15.90 4.32
N LEU A 98 -0.04 16.38 4.03
CA LEU A 98 0.97 15.57 3.34
C LEU A 98 1.69 14.62 4.32
N PRO A 99 2.16 13.44 3.86
CA PRO A 99 3.03 12.56 4.63
C PRO A 99 4.32 13.26 5.10
N GLU A 100 4.85 12.87 6.26
CA GLU A 100 5.97 13.56 6.93
C GLU A 100 7.22 13.72 6.05
N ARG A 101 7.58 12.69 5.28
CA ARG A 101 8.72 12.74 4.34
C ARG A 101 8.56 13.76 3.22
N GLN A 102 7.39 14.36 3.06
CA GLN A 102 7.11 15.42 2.08
C GLN A 102 7.01 16.81 2.72
N ARG A 103 7.03 16.89 4.07
CA ARG A 103 6.97 18.16 4.79
C ARG A 103 8.35 18.79 4.98
N GLY A 104 9.44 18.07 4.72
CA GLY A 104 10.81 18.58 4.71
C GLY A 104 11.36 18.68 3.30
N GLY A 105 11.60 19.90 2.83
CA GLY A 105 12.42 20.15 1.64
C GLY A 105 13.89 19.82 1.90
N ASP A 106 14.59 19.53 0.80
CA ASP A 106 15.99 19.09 0.66
C ASP A 106 16.29 17.63 0.99
N GLY A 107 16.78 16.93 -0.04
CA GLY A 107 17.13 15.51 0.01
C GLY A 107 18.36 15.22 0.86
N GLY A 108 18.48 13.96 1.29
CA GLY A 108 19.71 13.43 1.88
C GLY A 108 19.44 12.41 2.97
N ASP A 109 19.86 11.19 2.69
CA ASP A 109 20.22 10.13 3.64
C ASP A 109 19.10 9.49 4.47
N SER A 110 18.70 8.28 4.08
CA SER A 110 18.15 7.33 5.04
C SER A 110 19.33 6.88 5.91
N PRO A 111 19.22 6.85 7.25
CA PRO A 111 20.30 6.35 8.07
C PRO A 111 20.59 4.90 7.68
N GLU A 112 21.87 4.60 7.39
CA GLU A 112 22.34 3.22 7.23
C GLU A 112 21.93 2.39 8.45
N PRO A 113 21.46 1.14 8.27
CA PRO A 113 21.22 0.26 9.39
C PRO A 113 22.55 -0.02 10.10
N ALA A 114 22.61 0.21 11.41
CA ALA A 114 23.75 -0.19 12.22
C ALA A 114 23.88 -1.72 12.24
N ASP A 115 25.11 -2.21 12.06
CA ASP A 115 25.52 -3.62 12.13
C ASP A 115 25.06 -4.35 13.42
#